data_AF-I0TE85-F1
#
_entry.id   AF-I0TE85-F1
#
_cell.length_a   1.000
_cell.length_b   1.000
_cell.length_c   1.000
_cell.angle_alpha   90.00
_cell.angle_beta   90.00
_cell.angle_gamma   90.00
#
_symmetry.space_group_name_H-M   'P 1'
#
loop_
_entity.id
_entity.type
_entity.pdbx_description
1 polymer ?
#
loop_
_entity_poly.entity_id
_entity_poly.type
_entity_poly.pdbx_seq_one_letter_code
_entity_poly.pdbx_strand_id
1 'polypeptide(L)' 'MGTITTALATKIARKQAHQEKKKQEDLLRIARYLSAEEREILFSGDGFVRVPKEEARRMRIDAYLHT' A
#
# COMPACT_ATOMS: atom_id res chain seq x y z
N MET A 1 2.14 -32.09 -17.53
CA MET A 1 1.21 -30.94 -17.36
C MET A 1 1.11 -30.43 -15.91
N GLY A 2 1.19 -31.26 -14.86
CA GLY A 2 0.96 -30.81 -13.47
C GLY A 2 2.03 -29.89 -12.83
N THR A 3 3.28 -29.92 -13.28
CA THR A 3 4.40 -29.16 -12.67
C THR A 3 4.40 -27.66 -13.03
N ILE A 4 3.91 -27.31 -14.22
CA ILE A 4 3.86 -25.93 -14.71
C ILE A 4 2.82 -25.12 -13.92
N THR A 5 1.69 -25.74 -13.57
CA THR A 5 0.61 -25.13 -12.78
C THR A 5 1.07 -24.83 -11.34
N THR A 6 1.83 -25.74 -10.72
CA THR A 6 2.38 -25.54 -9.37
C THR A 6 3.44 -24.44 -9.33
N ALA A 7 4.31 -24.38 -10.34
CA ALA A 7 5.33 -23.33 -10.44
C ALA A 7 4.70 -21.93 -10.65
N LEU A 8 3.63 -21.84 -11.44
CA LEU A 8 2.88 -20.61 -11.64
C LEU A 8 2.17 -20.16 -10.36
N ALA A 9 1.46 -21.07 -9.67
CA ALA A 9 0.81 -20.77 -8.40
C ALA A 9 1.80 -20.25 -7.35
N THR A 10 3.00 -20.84 -7.28
CA THR A 10 4.06 -20.42 -6.37
C THR A 10 4.57 -19.00 -6.69
N LYS A 11 4.72 -18.67 -7.98
CA LYS A 11 5.12 -17.31 -8.40
C LYS A 11 4.05 -16.28 -8.05
N ILE A 12 2.76 -16.62 -8.22
CA ILE A 12 1.63 -15.75 -7.87
C ILE A 12 1.63 -15.49 -6.36
N ALA A 13 1.72 -16.53 -5.54
CA ALA A 13 1.74 -16.41 -4.08
C ALA A 13 2.91 -15.55 -3.59
N ARG A 14 4.12 -15.76 -4.14
CA ARG A 14 5.29 -14.92 -3.80
C ARG A 14 5.10 -13.46 -4.19
N LYS A 15 4.47 -13.19 -5.34
CA LYS A 15 4.18 -11.82 -5.79
C LYS A 15 3.16 -11.15 -4.87
N GLN A 16 2.10 -11.86 -4.48
CA GLN A 16 1.09 -11.36 -3.54
C GLN A 16 1.71 -11.03 -2.18
N ALA A 17 2.48 -11.95 -1.59
CA ALA A 17 3.16 -11.72 -0.32
C ALA A 17 4.12 -10.51 -0.39
N HIS A 18 4.84 -10.34 -1.50
CA HIS A 18 5.69 -9.17 -1.69
C HIS A 18 4.89 -7.86 -1.77
N GLN A 19 3.75 -7.87 -2.45
CA GLN A 19 2.87 -6.71 -2.56
C GLN A 19 2.24 -6.34 -1.22
N GLU A 20 1.78 -7.33 -0.44
CA GLU A 20 1.25 -7.11 0.91
C GLU A 20 2.31 -6.52 1.84
N LYS A 21 3.53 -7.07 1.80
CA LYS A 21 4.65 -6.54 2.59
C LYS A 21 4.95 -5.08 2.21
N LYS A 22 5.02 -4.78 0.91
CA LYS A 22 5.21 -3.40 0.45
C LYS A 22 4.09 -2.48 0.92
N LYS A 23 2.83 -2.91 0.79
CA LYS A 23 1.67 -2.14 1.24
C LYS A 23 1.74 -1.82 2.73
N GLN A 24 2.16 -2.78 3.56
CA GLN A 24 2.34 -2.55 5.00
C GLN A 24 3.47 -1.56 5.30
N GLU A 25 4.63 -1.69 4.65
CA GLU A 25 5.74 -0.74 4.81
C GLU A 25 5.33 0.69 4.43
N ASP A 26 4.55 0.81 3.36
CA ASP A 26 4.00 2.03 2.83
C ASP A 26 2.98 2.69 3.78
N LEU A 27 2.06 1.91 4.34
CA LEU A 27 1.11 2.39 5.37
C LEU A 27 1.84 2.86 6.63
N LEU A 28 2.85 2.12 7.09
CA LEU A 28 3.65 2.52 8.25
C LEU A 28 4.45 3.80 8.00
N ARG A 29 4.94 4.02 6.77
CA ARG A 29 5.61 5.27 6.38
C ARG A 29 4.66 6.44 6.45
N ILE A 30 3.46 6.33 5.85
CA ILE A 30 2.44 7.38 5.90
C ILE A 30 2.05 7.65 7.36
N ALA A 31 1.81 6.60 8.16
CA ALA A 31 1.43 6.73 9.56
C ALA A 31 2.42 7.57 10.38
N ARG A 32 3.72 7.57 10.08
CA ARG A 32 4.71 8.41 10.79
C ARG A 32 4.41 9.90 10.74
N TYR A 33 3.74 10.37 9.69
CA TYR A 33 3.42 11.79 9.49
C TYR A 33 2.02 12.18 10.00
N LEU A 34 1.23 11.20 10.44
CA LEU A 34 -0.15 11.38 10.86
C LEU A 34 -0.28 11.48 12.37
N SER A 35 -1.30 12.23 12.81
CA SER A 35 -1.77 12.22 14.19
C SER A 35 -2.37 10.86 14.58
N ALA A 36 -2.62 10.63 15.88
CA ALA A 36 -3.19 9.37 16.36
C ALA A 36 -4.58 9.09 15.74
N GLU A 37 -5.42 10.12 15.62
CA GLU A 37 -6.76 10.04 15.02
C GLU A 37 -6.67 9.72 13.51
N GLU A 38 -5.76 10.37 12.79
CA GLU A 38 -5.56 10.13 11.36
C GLU A 38 -4.98 8.75 11.05
N ARG A 39 -4.17 8.18 11.96
CA ARG A 39 -3.69 6.79 11.84
C ARG A 39 -4.82 5.80 11.94
N GLU A 40 -5.78 6.04 12.83
CA GLU A 40 -6.95 5.17 12.98
C GLU A 40 -7.74 5.13 11.67
N ILE A 41 -7.98 6.29 11.05
CA ILE A 41 -8.62 6.39 9.73
C ILE A 41 -7.80 5.68 8.65
N LEU A 42 -6.47 5.82 8.65
CA LEU A 42 -5.58 5.16 7.68
C LEU A 42 -5.69 3.62 7.76
N PHE A 43 -5.76 3.06 8.97
CA PHE A 43 -5.82 1.61 9.17
C PHE A 43 -7.23 1.04 9.06
N SER A 44 -8.28 1.78 9.42
CA SER A 44 -9.67 1.34 9.20
C SER A 44 -10.04 1.39 7.72
N GLY A 45 -9.51 2.38 6.98
CA GLY A 45 -9.86 2.60 5.57
C GLY A 45 -11.14 3.42 5.37
N ASP A 46 -11.78 3.88 6.44
CA ASP A 46 -13.03 4.66 6.41
C ASP A 46 -12.76 6.17 6.37
N GLY A 47 -11.99 6.61 5.37
CA GLY A 47 -11.80 8.04 5.14
C GLY A 47 -10.57 8.40 4.32
N PHE A 48 -10.24 9.69 4.34
CA PHE A 48 -9.08 10.25 3.64
C PHE A 48 -8.11 10.82 4.65
N VAL A 49 -6.82 10.64 4.36
CA VAL A 49 -5.76 11.13 5.22
C VAL A 49 -4.75 11.94 4.43
N ARG A 50 -4.17 12.96 5.06
CA ARG A 50 -3.19 13.83 4.41
C ARG A 50 -1.87 13.09 4.23
N VAL A 51 -1.48 12.85 2.98
CA VAL A 51 -0.19 12.24 2.64
C VAL A 51 0.81 13.34 2.23
N PRO A 52 2.03 13.35 2.79
CA PRO A 52 3.09 14.26 2.34
C PRO A 52 3.38 14.11 0.85
N LYS A 53 3.68 15.22 0.16
CA LYS A 53 3.97 15.24 -1.30
C LYS A 53 5.12 14.30 -1.69
N GLU A 54 6.10 14.10 -0.80
CA GLU A 54 7.23 13.19 -1.03
C GLU A 54 6.80 11.72 -1.10
N GLU A 55 5.98 11.26 -0.14
CA GLU A 55 5.46 9.89 -0.13
C GLU A 55 4.43 9.68 -1.25
N ALA A 56 3.59 10.69 -1.56
CA ALA A 56 2.68 10.63 -2.71
C ALA A 56 3.43 10.44 -4.05
N ARG A 57 4.53 11.20 -4.26
CA ARG A 57 5.41 11.05 -5.43
C ARG A 57 6.07 9.67 -5.48
N ARG A 58 6.57 9.17 -4.34
CA ARG A 58 7.20 7.86 -4.22
C ARG A 58 6.24 6.73 -4.60
N MET A 59 5.01 6.81 -4.11
CA MET A 59 3.97 5.82 -4.38
C MET A 59 3.35 5.95 -5.77
N ARG A 60 3.72 6.99 -6.53
CA ARG A 60 3.08 7.35 -7.81
C ARG A 60 1.56 7.45 -7.66
N ILE A 61 1.10 7.90 -6.49
CA ILE A 61 -0.31 8.21 -6.27
C ILE A 61 -0.57 9.45 -7.10
N ASP A 62 -1.44 9.31 -8.10
CA ASP A 62 -1.90 10.47 -8.86
C ASP A 62 -2.63 11.38 -7.88
N ALA A 63 -2.06 12.55 -7.61
CA ALA A 63 -2.69 13.53 -6.76
C ALA A 63 -3.86 14.09 -7.56
N TYR A 64 -5.08 13.64 -7.26
CA TYR A 64 -6.27 14.18 -7.88
C TYR A 64 -6.38 15.65 -7.47
N LEU A 65 -5.90 16.53 -8.35
CA LEU A 65 -5.95 17.97 -8.15
C LEU A 65 -7.40 18.38 -8.40
N HIS A 66 -8.16 18.62 -7.34
CA HIS A 66 -9.41 19.34 -7.48
C HIS A 66 -9.08 20.79 -7.84
N THR A 67 -9.12 21.08 -9.14
CA THR A 67 -9.39 22.43 -9.67
C THR A 67 -10.83 22.82 -9.38
#